data_AF-A0AAJ4W893-F1
#
_entry.id   AF-A0AAJ4W893-F1
#
_cell.length_a   1.000
_cell.length_b   1.000
_cell.length_c   1.000
_cell.angle_alpha   90.00
_cell.angle_beta   90.00
_cell.angle_gamma   90.00
#
_symmetry.space_group_name_H-M   'P 1'
#
loop_
_entity.id
_entity.type
_entity.pdbx_description
1 polymer ?
#
loop_
_entity_poly.entity_id
_entity_poly.type
_entity_poly.pdbx_seq_one_letter_code
_entity_poly.pdbx_strand_id
1 'polypeptide(L)'
;MTVNVEALIQSLGKTYQEIMDNELIPYITKPTGSSGDPFLNLDMAKEGIFLTFNRNDRVLVDITLTILKEKNEKYCFPNELPPPLIPEMNRTWVHNLLGKPEKVEPPKVFLKDHYGWVELYRYENPTIPTSMQISYDLQERAKYISFLPTSKVRW
;
A
#
# COMPACT_ATOMS: atom_id res chain seq x y z
N MET A 1 -1.22 13.43 14.02
CA MET A 1 -1.94 13.88 12.81
C MET A 1 -2.37 12.63 12.09
N THR A 2 -3.65 12.51 11.77
CA THR A 2 -4.18 11.36 11.01
C THR A 2 -4.02 11.66 9.53
N VAL A 3 -3.50 10.72 8.77
CA VAL A 3 -3.38 10.82 7.31
C VAL A 3 -4.68 10.34 6.69
N ASN A 4 -5.25 11.14 5.79
CA ASN A 4 -6.39 10.71 4.99
C ASN A 4 -5.89 9.76 3.87
N VAL A 5 -6.01 8.45 4.12
CA VAL A 5 -5.55 7.40 3.21
C VAL A 5 -6.30 7.45 1.88
N GLU A 6 -7.61 7.72 1.90
CA GLU A 6 -8.42 7.79 0.69
C GLU A 6 -7.96 8.93 -0.24
N ALA A 7 -7.74 10.13 0.32
CA ALA A 7 -7.22 11.28 -0.42
C ALA A 7 -5.81 11.01 -0.98
N LEU A 8 -5.00 10.22 -0.25
CA LEU A 8 -3.67 9.83 -0.71
C LEU A 8 -3.76 8.86 -1.90
N ILE A 9 -4.66 7.88 -1.88
CA ILE A 9 -4.92 6.95 -3.00
C ILE A 9 -5.42 7.73 -4.23
N GLN A 10 -6.31 8.71 -4.03
CA GLN A 10 -6.77 9.59 -5.11
C GLN A 10 -5.65 10.48 -5.69
N SER A 11 -4.53 10.61 -4.98
CA SER A 11 -3.33 11.35 -5.39
C SER A 11 -2.28 10.48 -6.08
N LEU A 12 -2.55 9.19 -6.31
CA LEU A 12 -1.74 8.37 -7.22
C LEU A 12 -1.63 9.05 -8.59
N GLY A 13 -0.41 9.12 -9.13
CA GLY A 13 -0.12 9.85 -10.37
C GLY A 13 0.19 11.34 -10.18
N LYS A 14 0.00 11.91 -8.98
CA LYS A 14 0.43 13.28 -8.66
C LYS A 14 1.88 13.32 -8.18
N THR A 15 2.50 14.48 -8.31
CA THR A 15 3.86 14.72 -7.83
C THR A 15 3.92 14.87 -6.31
N TYR A 16 5.10 14.63 -5.73
CA TYR A 16 5.36 14.92 -4.31
C TYR A 16 4.99 16.36 -3.93
N GLN A 17 5.28 17.33 -4.79
CA GLN A 17 4.99 18.75 -4.50
C GLN A 17 3.48 18.98 -4.39
N GLU A 18 2.67 18.43 -5.29
CA GLU A 18 1.22 18.54 -5.21
C GLU A 18 0.65 17.89 -3.94
N ILE A 19 1.22 16.77 -3.51
CA ILE A 19 0.81 16.09 -2.26
C ILE A 19 1.14 16.95 -1.04
N MET A 20 2.30 17.62 -1.04
CA MET A 20 2.71 18.56 -0.01
C MET A 20 1.83 19.81 0.03
N ASP A 21 1.56 20.40 -1.13
CA ASP A 21 0.76 21.63 -1.26
C ASP A 21 -0.69 21.43 -0.82
N ASN A 22 -1.21 20.20 -0.96
CA ASN A 22 -2.52 19.79 -0.46
C ASN A 22 -2.50 19.30 1.00
N GLU A 23 -1.36 19.41 1.70
CA GLU A 23 -1.19 19.02 3.10
C GLU A 23 -1.58 17.56 3.42
N LEU A 24 -1.44 16.67 2.43
CA LEU A 24 -1.88 15.27 2.55
C LEU A 24 -0.94 14.41 3.40
N ILE A 25 0.30 14.86 3.60
CA ILE A 25 1.29 14.18 4.43
C ILE A 25 1.89 15.15 5.46
N PRO A 26 2.17 14.69 6.69
CA PRO A 26 2.72 15.53 7.76
C PRO A 26 4.23 15.78 7.64
N TYR A 27 4.90 15.22 6.62
CA TYR A 27 6.35 15.18 6.52
C TYR A 27 6.88 16.22 5.55
N ILE A 28 7.79 17.09 5.99
CA ILE A 28 8.57 17.97 5.11
C ILE A 28 9.74 17.21 4.45
N THR A 29 10.09 16.04 5.00
CA THR A 29 11.18 15.20 4.51
C THR A 29 10.88 14.70 3.10
N LYS A 30 11.78 15.05 2.18
CA LYS A 30 11.67 14.64 0.78
C LYS A 30 11.88 13.12 0.63
N PRO A 31 11.25 12.45 -0.35
CA PRO A 31 11.51 11.06 -0.68
C PRO A 31 12.99 10.84 -1.07
N THR A 32 13.56 9.73 -0.62
CA THR A 32 14.99 9.40 -0.80
C THR A 32 15.18 8.00 -1.40
N GLY A 33 16.30 7.75 -2.06
CA GLY A 33 16.62 6.43 -2.60
C GLY A 33 18.10 6.33 -3.00
N SER A 34 18.60 5.10 -3.15
CA SER A 34 20.00 4.83 -3.50
C SER A 34 20.35 5.31 -4.92
N SER A 35 21.60 5.71 -5.16
CA SER A 35 22.03 6.07 -6.52
C SER A 35 21.76 4.92 -7.51
N GLY A 36 21.20 5.22 -8.68
CA GLY A 36 20.79 4.23 -9.68
C GLY A 36 19.39 3.61 -9.50
N ASP A 37 18.76 3.73 -8.32
CA ASP A 37 17.37 3.27 -8.13
C ASP A 37 16.38 4.12 -8.96
N PRO A 38 15.49 3.54 -9.78
CA PRO A 38 14.47 4.30 -10.51
C PRO A 38 13.42 4.93 -9.59
N PHE A 39 13.37 4.56 -8.31
CA PHE A 39 12.39 5.04 -7.35
C PHE A 39 13.02 5.85 -6.20
N LEU A 40 12.15 6.60 -5.53
CA LEU A 40 12.40 7.33 -4.29
C LEU A 40 11.30 6.95 -3.31
N ASN A 41 11.67 6.73 -2.06
CA ASN A 41 10.77 6.22 -1.04
C ASN A 41 10.64 7.22 0.13
N LEU A 42 9.46 7.24 0.73
CA LEU A 42 9.18 7.95 1.96
C LEU A 42 8.49 6.98 2.93
N ASP A 43 9.20 6.62 3.99
CA ASP A 43 8.70 5.74 5.05
C ASP A 43 8.05 6.59 6.16
N MET A 44 6.72 6.55 6.20
CA MET A 44 5.89 7.20 7.22
C MET A 44 5.54 6.17 8.30
N ALA A 45 6.58 5.67 8.98
CA ALA A 45 6.49 4.52 9.87
C ALA A 45 5.52 4.72 11.06
N LYS A 46 5.29 5.96 11.50
CA LYS A 46 4.34 6.30 12.58
C LYS A 46 2.90 6.17 12.13
N GLU A 47 2.64 6.44 10.85
CA GLU A 47 1.35 6.37 10.18
C GLU A 47 1.12 4.98 9.56
N GLY A 48 2.15 4.15 9.50
CA GLY A 48 2.07 2.83 8.88
C GLY A 48 1.93 2.89 7.36
N ILE A 49 2.43 3.96 6.73
CA ILE A 49 2.31 4.20 5.29
C ILE A 49 3.70 4.28 4.69
N PHE A 50 3.89 3.63 3.54
CA PHE A 50 5.10 3.70 2.75
C PHE A 50 4.75 4.21 1.36
N LEU A 51 5.42 5.26 0.91
CA LEU A 51 5.16 5.90 -0.38
C LEU A 51 6.33 5.72 -1.32
N THR A 52 6.04 5.28 -2.55
CA THR A 52 7.02 5.14 -3.61
C THR A 52 6.74 6.14 -4.71
N PHE A 53 7.78 6.84 -5.13
CA PHE A 53 7.76 7.84 -6.19
C PHE A 53 8.73 7.46 -7.29
N ASN A 54 8.41 7.77 -8.53
CA ASN A 54 9.38 7.76 -9.63
C ASN A 54 10.50 8.78 -9.35
N ARG A 55 11.75 8.44 -9.64
CA ARG A 55 12.89 9.34 -9.39
C ARG A 55 12.88 10.60 -10.26
N ASN A 56 12.54 10.46 -11.54
CA ASN A 56 12.73 11.52 -12.52
C ASN A 56 11.72 12.66 -12.38
N ASP A 57 10.45 12.32 -12.15
CA ASP A 57 9.32 13.26 -12.10
C ASP A 57 8.72 13.38 -10.68
N ARG A 58 9.16 12.56 -9.72
CA ARG A 58 8.65 12.51 -8.34
C ARG A 58 7.15 12.25 -8.29
N VAL A 59 6.61 11.53 -9.26
CA VAL A 59 5.21 11.10 -9.30
C VAL A 59 5.00 9.91 -8.36
N LEU A 60 3.94 9.95 -7.56
CA LEU A 60 3.53 8.86 -6.66
C LEU A 60 3.02 7.68 -7.48
N VAL A 61 3.66 6.52 -7.30
CA VAL A 61 3.39 5.29 -8.07
C VAL A 61 2.96 4.10 -7.23
N ASP A 62 3.21 4.12 -5.92
CA ASP A 62 2.73 3.08 -5.00
C ASP A 62 2.51 3.67 -3.60
N ILE A 63 1.44 3.22 -2.95
CA ILE A 63 1.12 3.48 -1.55
C ILE A 63 0.94 2.14 -0.87
N THR A 64 1.82 1.81 0.07
CA THR A 64 1.72 0.57 0.85
C THR A 64 1.36 0.86 2.29
N LEU A 65 0.23 0.31 2.74
CA LEU A 65 -0.23 0.34 4.12
C LEU A 65 0.28 -0.89 4.85
N THR A 66 0.89 -0.69 6.02
CA THR A 66 1.24 -1.78 6.94
C THR A 66 0.06 -2.02 7.87
N ILE A 67 -0.64 -3.13 7.68
CA ILE A 67 -1.82 -3.48 8.49
C ILE A 67 -1.41 -4.30 9.71
N LEU A 68 -0.48 -5.24 9.52
CA LEU A 68 0.02 -6.11 10.57
C LEU A 68 1.55 -6.04 10.67
N LYS A 69 2.06 -6.00 11.90
CA LYS A 69 3.50 -6.18 12.18
C LYS A 69 3.68 -7.47 12.98
N GLU A 70 4.22 -8.51 12.35
CA GLU A 70 4.39 -9.85 12.95
C GLU A 70 5.14 -9.86 14.29
N LYS A 71 6.07 -8.91 14.48
CA LYS A 71 6.88 -8.77 15.70
C LYS A 71 6.27 -7.81 16.73
N ASN A 72 5.07 -7.28 16.48
CA ASN A 72 4.40 -6.33 17.36
C ASN A 72 2.88 -6.56 17.36
N GLU A 73 2.42 -7.43 18.27
CA GLU A 73 0.99 -7.74 18.45
C GLU A 73 0.14 -6.55 18.89
N LYS A 74 0.75 -5.50 19.47
CA LYS A 74 0.06 -4.28 19.88
C LYS A 74 -0.06 -3.26 18.75
N TYR A 75 0.46 -3.57 17.58
CA TYR A 75 0.37 -2.68 16.43
C TYR A 75 -1.05 -2.70 15.88
N CYS A 76 -1.70 -1.54 15.92
CA CYS A 76 -2.91 -1.27 15.16
C CYS A 76 -2.58 -0.22 14.09
N PHE A 77 -3.16 -0.37 12.91
CA PHE A 77 -3.05 0.66 11.87
C PHE A 77 -3.61 1.98 12.41
N PRO A 78 -2.83 3.09 12.41
CA PRO A 78 -3.15 4.29 13.18
C PRO A 78 -4.09 5.26 12.45
N ASN A 79 -4.41 5.00 11.18
CA ASN A 79 -5.28 5.85 10.36
C ASN A 79 -6.57 5.10 9.98
N GLU A 80 -7.54 5.86 9.47
CA GLU A 80 -8.75 5.27 8.91
C GLU A 80 -8.44 4.63 7.55
N LEU A 81 -8.92 3.40 7.35
CA LEU A 81 -8.85 2.73 6.06
C LEU A 81 -10.00 3.19 5.17
N PRO A 82 -9.78 3.28 3.85
CA PRO A 82 -10.87 3.61 2.93
C PRO A 82 -11.96 2.52 3.01
N PRO A 83 -13.24 2.89 3.14
CA PRO A 83 -14.32 1.92 3.09
C PRO A 83 -14.25 1.09 1.79
N PRO A 84 -14.53 -0.22 1.82
CA PRO A 84 -15.05 -1.00 2.95
C PRO A 84 -13.98 -1.71 3.80
N LEU A 85 -12.70 -1.34 3.69
CA LEU A 85 -11.60 -2.06 4.34
C LEU A 85 -11.56 -1.85 5.87
N ILE A 86 -11.16 -2.89 6.60
CA ILE A 86 -11.02 -2.86 8.07
C ILE A 86 -9.61 -3.31 8.52
N PRO A 87 -9.08 -2.82 9.66
CA PRO A 87 -7.71 -3.15 10.08
C PRO A 87 -7.46 -4.63 10.36
N GLU A 88 -8.45 -5.37 10.88
CA GLU A 88 -8.31 -6.79 11.21
C GLU A 88 -9.02 -7.65 10.17
N MET A 89 -8.45 -7.69 8.96
CA MET A 89 -8.98 -8.51 7.87
C MET A 89 -8.16 -9.78 7.65
N ASN A 90 -8.86 -10.90 7.46
CA ASN A 90 -8.27 -12.14 6.97
C ASN A 90 -8.74 -12.42 5.55
N ARG A 91 -8.07 -13.35 4.87
CA ARG A 91 -8.33 -13.68 3.48
C ARG A 91 -9.78 -14.08 3.20
N THR A 92 -10.39 -14.89 4.06
CA THR A 92 -11.81 -15.28 3.94
C THR A 92 -12.74 -14.06 3.97
N TRP A 93 -12.49 -13.12 4.89
CA TRP A 93 -13.26 -11.88 4.99
C TRP A 93 -13.10 -11.03 3.73
N VAL A 94 -11.87 -10.90 3.22
CA VAL A 94 -11.58 -10.15 1.98
C VAL A 94 -12.32 -10.77 0.80
N HIS A 95 -12.34 -12.10 0.67
CA HIS A 95 -13.05 -12.79 -0.41
C HIS A 95 -14.57 -12.62 -0.31
N ASN A 96 -15.12 -12.61 0.90
CA ASN A 96 -16.55 -12.36 1.10
C ASN A 96 -16.95 -10.93 0.71
N LEU A 97 -16.06 -9.97 0.91
CA LEU A 97 -16.31 -8.56 0.63
C LEU A 97 -16.05 -8.18 -0.83
N LEU A 98 -14.88 -8.55 -1.35
CA LEU A 98 -14.39 -8.13 -2.67
C LEU A 98 -14.63 -9.19 -3.76
N GLY A 99 -15.05 -10.39 -3.38
CA GLY A 99 -15.17 -11.52 -4.28
C GLY A 99 -13.82 -12.12 -4.66
N LYS A 100 -13.76 -12.68 -5.86
CA LYS A 100 -12.58 -13.40 -6.35
C LYS A 100 -11.49 -12.41 -6.82
N PRO A 101 -10.22 -12.60 -6.41
CA PRO A 101 -9.12 -11.78 -6.91
C PRO A 101 -8.88 -11.98 -8.41
N GLU A 102 -8.36 -10.95 -9.08
CA GLU A 102 -7.95 -11.00 -10.49
C GLU A 102 -6.74 -11.91 -10.68
N LYS A 103 -5.80 -11.86 -9.72
CA LYS A 103 -4.61 -12.71 -9.69
C LYS A 103 -4.33 -13.18 -8.27
N VAL A 104 -3.79 -14.38 -8.16
CA VAL A 104 -3.45 -15.01 -6.87
C VAL A 104 -2.08 -15.66 -6.95
N GLU A 105 -1.25 -15.37 -5.98
CA GLU A 105 0.09 -15.91 -5.81
C GLU A 105 0.10 -16.75 -4.53
N PRO A 106 0.38 -18.07 -4.62
CA PRO A 106 0.37 -18.93 -3.45
C PRO A 106 1.55 -18.65 -2.53
N PRO A 107 1.47 -19.07 -1.25
CA PRO A 107 2.56 -18.96 -0.31
C PRO A 107 3.81 -19.62 -0.88
N LYS A 108 4.95 -18.94 -0.72
CA LYS A 108 6.23 -19.42 -1.23
C LYS A 108 7.32 -19.22 -0.20
N VAL A 109 8.26 -20.16 -0.21
CA VAL A 109 9.50 -20.03 0.55
C VAL A 109 10.55 -19.51 -0.41
N PHE A 110 11.14 -18.37 -0.09
CA PHE A 110 12.29 -17.86 -0.82
C PHE A 110 13.48 -17.77 0.13
N LEU A 111 14.52 -18.53 -0.18
CA LEU A 111 15.65 -18.77 0.72
C LEU A 111 15.18 -19.34 2.07
N LYS A 112 15.16 -18.51 3.13
CA LYS A 112 14.71 -18.89 4.49
C LYS A 112 13.44 -18.17 4.91
N ASP A 113 12.94 -17.25 4.08
CA ASP A 113 11.79 -16.42 4.39
C ASP A 113 10.54 -17.05 3.81
N HIS A 114 9.49 -17.06 4.62
CA HIS A 114 8.19 -17.60 4.28
C HIS A 114 7.25 -16.45 3.95
N TYR A 115 6.73 -16.45 2.73
CA TYR A 115 5.78 -15.46 2.26
C TYR A 115 4.40 -16.11 2.17
N GLY A 116 3.38 -15.43 2.70
CA GLY A 116 1.99 -15.86 2.57
C GLY A 116 1.43 -15.60 1.17
N TRP A 117 0.10 -15.64 1.07
CA TRP A 117 -0.60 -15.34 -0.18
C TRP A 117 -0.39 -13.89 -0.62
N VAL A 118 -0.43 -13.66 -1.92
CA VAL A 118 -0.58 -12.31 -2.50
C VAL A 118 -1.75 -12.33 -3.45
N GLU A 119 -2.65 -11.36 -3.32
CA GLU A 119 -3.86 -11.26 -4.13
C GLU A 119 -4.01 -9.87 -4.72
N LEU A 120 -4.42 -9.83 -5.99
CA LEU A 120 -4.65 -8.59 -6.72
C LEU A 120 -6.14 -8.38 -6.95
N TYR A 121 -6.62 -7.19 -6.62
CA TYR A 121 -7.98 -6.73 -6.83
C TYR A 121 -8.00 -5.44 -7.63
N ARG A 122 -9.12 -5.20 -8.31
CA ARG A 122 -9.42 -3.89 -8.86
C ARG A 122 -9.90 -2.97 -7.75
N TYR A 123 -9.41 -1.74 -7.71
CA TYR A 123 -9.84 -0.72 -6.76
C TYR A 123 -10.55 0.41 -7.50
N GLU A 124 -11.70 0.81 -6.98
CA GLU A 124 -12.47 1.92 -7.54
C GLU A 124 -11.84 3.24 -7.11
N ASN A 125 -10.96 3.76 -7.95
CA ASN A 125 -10.40 5.10 -7.81
C ASN A 125 -10.97 6.00 -8.94
N PRO A 126 -11.64 7.11 -8.60
CA PRO A 126 -12.24 8.00 -9.60
C PRO A 126 -11.19 8.75 -10.43
N THR A 127 -9.95 8.88 -9.94
CA THR A 127 -8.90 9.65 -10.61
C THR A 127 -8.21 8.83 -11.71
N ILE A 128 -7.77 7.62 -11.40
CA ILE A 128 -7.05 6.73 -12.32
C ILE A 128 -7.37 5.25 -12.07
N PRO A 129 -7.30 4.37 -13.08
CA PRO A 129 -7.36 2.93 -12.89
C PRO A 129 -6.32 2.48 -11.87
N THR A 130 -6.79 1.95 -10.73
CA THR A 130 -5.97 1.55 -9.60
C THR A 130 -6.19 0.09 -9.29
N SER A 131 -5.10 -0.61 -9.00
CA SER A 131 -5.12 -1.96 -8.49
C SER A 131 -4.74 -1.95 -7.02
N MET A 132 -5.39 -2.82 -6.25
CA MET A 132 -5.11 -3.04 -4.84
C MET A 132 -4.52 -4.44 -4.68
N GLN A 133 -3.31 -4.52 -4.13
CA GLN A 133 -2.64 -5.76 -3.83
C GLN A 133 -2.65 -6.00 -2.32
N ILE A 134 -3.13 -7.16 -1.90
CA ILE A 134 -3.16 -7.56 -0.50
C ILE A 134 -2.15 -8.70 -0.31
N SER A 135 -1.18 -8.47 0.57
CA SER A 135 -0.21 -9.50 0.98
C SER A 135 -0.58 -10.01 2.35
N TYR A 136 -0.65 -11.33 2.50
CA TYR A 136 -1.03 -11.99 3.74
C TYR A 136 0.17 -12.59 4.46
N ASP A 137 0.05 -12.75 5.78
CA ASP A 137 0.96 -13.59 6.55
C ASP A 137 0.64 -15.10 6.36
N LEU A 138 1.39 -15.97 7.03
CA LEU A 138 1.16 -17.42 6.98
C LEU A 138 -0.13 -17.88 7.66
N GLN A 139 -0.76 -17.00 8.45
CA GLN A 139 -2.06 -17.23 9.09
C GLN A 139 -3.19 -16.61 8.27
N GLU A 140 -2.90 -16.19 7.03
CA GLU A 140 -3.83 -15.58 6.09
C GLU A 140 -4.47 -14.28 6.60
N ARG A 141 -3.77 -13.54 7.48
CA ARG A 141 -4.12 -12.19 7.93
C ARG A 141 -3.48 -11.17 7.00
N ALA A 142 -4.23 -10.13 6.62
CA ALA A 142 -3.68 -9.09 5.76
C ALA A 142 -2.54 -8.37 6.48
N LYS A 143 -1.37 -8.37 5.84
CA LYS A 143 -0.14 -7.79 6.36
C LYS A 143 0.15 -6.45 5.71
N TYR A 144 0.04 -6.41 4.39
CA TYR A 144 0.23 -5.20 3.59
C TYR A 144 -0.91 -5.03 2.61
N ILE A 145 -1.32 -3.77 2.40
CA ILE A 145 -2.25 -3.39 1.34
C ILE A 145 -1.57 -2.31 0.50
N SER A 146 -1.31 -2.61 -0.76
CA SER A 146 -0.64 -1.70 -1.69
C SER A 146 -1.61 -1.22 -2.76
N PHE A 147 -1.61 0.08 -3.02
CA PHE A 147 -2.38 0.71 -4.09
C PHE A 147 -1.43 1.28 -5.13
N LEU A 148 -1.65 0.89 -6.38
CA LEU A 148 -0.82 1.30 -7.49
C LEU A 148 -1.64 1.50 -8.77
N PRO A 149 -1.21 2.37 -9.70
CA PRO A 149 -1.83 2.46 -11.00
C PRO A 149 -1.83 1.08 -11.69
N THR A 150 -2.94 0.68 -12.29
CA THR A 150 -3.07 -0.65 -12.92
C THR A 150 -2.00 -0.89 -14.00
N SER A 151 -1.54 0.16 -14.67
CA SER A 151 -0.46 0.11 -15.67
C SER A 151 0.94 -0.19 -15.09
N LYS A 152 1.11 -0.06 -13.77
CA LYS A 152 2.37 -0.29 -13.05
C LYS A 152 2.42 -1.65 -12.35
N VAL A 153 1.32 -2.38 -12.30
CA VAL A 153 1.26 -3.71 -11.70
C VAL A 153 2.23 -4.64 -12.43
N ARG A 154 3.13 -5.26 -11.67
CA ARG A 154 4.00 -6.34 -12.14
C ARG A 154 3.59 -7.62 -11.41
N TRP A 155 3.52 -8.70 -12.17
CA TRP A 155 3.12 -10.02 -11.70
C TRP A 155 3.99 -11.05 -12.39
#